data_AF-A0A7S4MUQ2-F1
#
_entry.id   AF-A0A7S4MUQ2-F1
#
_cell.length_a   1.000
_cell.length_b   1.000
_cell.length_c   1.000
_cell.angle_alpha   90.00
_cell.angle_beta   90.00
_cell.angle_gamma   90.00
#
_symmetry.space_group_name_H-M   'P 1'
#
loop_
_entity.id
_entity.type
_entity.pdbx_description
1 polymer ?
#
loop_
_entity_poly.entity_id
_entity_poly.type
_entity_poly.pdbx_seq_one_letter_code
_entity_poly.pdbx_strand_id
1 'polypeptide(L)'
;DDRKTPASRVMWTLQCSTPTTVHVNFRSDSHAAASSAWLGPRGWKENKDVASTVSSGVPNGPYSGPVYSQSFPAGQVKLYGSNTWEGTYFVFVELAPHPA
;
A
#
# COMPACT_ATOMS: atom_id res chain seq x y z
N ASP A 1 -1.38 -14.52 -10.71
CA ASP A 1 -1.73 -14.62 -9.29
C ASP A 1 -0.76 -13.75 -8.51
N ASP A 2 -1.07 -12.46 -8.44
CA ASP A 2 -0.24 -11.40 -7.87
C ASP A 2 0.02 -11.57 -6.37
N ARG A 3 -0.92 -12.21 -5.66
CA ARG A 3 -0.80 -12.62 -4.24
C ARG A 3 0.38 -13.53 -3.93
N LYS A 4 1.18 -13.96 -4.90
CA LYS A 4 2.42 -14.74 -4.70
C LYS A 4 3.68 -13.92 -4.95
N THR A 5 3.53 -12.63 -5.27
CA THR A 5 4.66 -11.77 -5.60
C THR A 5 5.50 -11.54 -4.35
N PRO A 6 6.79 -11.95 -4.33
CA PRO A 6 7.67 -11.74 -3.19
C PRO A 6 7.77 -10.25 -2.83
N ALA A 7 7.97 -9.94 -1.55
CA ALA A 7 8.14 -8.55 -1.08
C ALA A 7 9.34 -7.82 -1.73
N SER A 8 10.30 -8.56 -2.29
CA SER A 8 11.43 -8.00 -3.03
C SER A 8 11.13 -7.67 -4.49
N ARG A 9 9.95 -8.05 -5.01
CA ARG A 9 9.57 -7.87 -6.42
C ARG A 9 8.44 -6.87 -6.56
N VAL A 10 8.47 -6.15 -7.68
CA VAL A 10 7.36 -5.29 -8.11
C VAL A 10 6.17 -6.17 -8.45
N MET A 11 5.03 -5.89 -7.83
CA MET A 11 3.75 -6.53 -8.10
C MET A 11 2.95 -5.72 -9.12
N TRP A 12 2.82 -4.41 -8.87
CA TRP A 12 2.10 -3.49 -9.75
C TRP A 12 2.88 -2.19 -9.94
N THR A 13 2.58 -1.48 -11.03
CA THR A 13 3.11 -0.14 -11.30
C THR A 13 1.96 0.80 -11.58
N LEU A 14 1.85 1.88 -10.81
CA LEU A 14 0.93 2.97 -11.09
C LEU A 14 1.61 3.96 -12.05
N GLN A 15 0.83 4.46 -13.01
CA GLN A 15 1.21 5.57 -13.87
C GLN A 15 0.46 6.82 -13.40
N CYS A 16 1.17 7.77 -12.83
CA CYS A 16 0.60 9.00 -12.28
C CYS A 16 0.98 10.18 -13.19
N SER A 17 0.00 10.87 -13.77
CA SER A 17 0.25 12.06 -14.60
C SER A 17 0.55 13.32 -13.78
N THR A 18 0.25 13.31 -12.49
CA THR A 18 0.48 14.41 -11.55
C THR A 18 1.21 13.93 -10.29
N PRO A 19 1.85 14.83 -9.52
CA PRO A 19 2.33 14.51 -8.18
C PRO A 19 1.18 13.92 -7.35
N THR A 20 1.48 12.85 -6.61
CA THR A 20 0.47 11.99 -6.01
C THR A 20 0.98 11.48 -4.67
N THR A 21 0.09 11.42 -3.67
CA THR A 21 0.33 10.65 -2.44
C THR A 21 -0.34 9.29 -2.58
N VAL A 22 0.41 8.22 -2.36
CA VAL A 22 -0.11 6.87 -2.37
C VAL A 22 -0.20 6.36 -0.94
N HIS A 23 -1.35 5.80 -0.59
CA HIS A 23 -1.59 5.16 0.69
C HIS A 23 -1.74 3.65 0.47
N VAL A 24 -0.96 2.85 1.20
CA VAL A 24 -1.11 1.41 1.27
C VAL A 24 -1.75 1.05 2.60
N ASN A 25 -2.98 0.57 2.55
CA ASN A 25 -3.72 0.16 3.74
C ASN A 25 -3.62 -1.35 3.89
N PHE A 26 -2.83 -1.79 4.87
CA PHE A 26 -2.64 -3.20 5.14
C PHE A 26 -3.86 -3.80 5.83
N ARG A 27 -4.02 -5.09 5.60
CA ARG A 27 -5.06 -5.89 6.23
C ARG A 27 -4.92 -6.01 7.75
N SER A 28 -3.70 -6.19 8.23
CA SER A 28 -3.33 -6.31 9.65
C SER A 28 -1.84 -5.99 9.83
N ASP A 29 -1.39 -5.88 11.08
CA ASP A 29 0.03 -5.67 11.41
C ASP A 29 0.94 -6.78 10.88
N SER A 30 0.49 -8.04 10.90
CA SER A 30 1.27 -9.17 10.36
C SER A 30 1.52 -9.03 8.86
N HIS A 31 0.56 -8.48 8.12
CA HIS A 31 0.72 -8.22 6.68
C HIS A 31 1.70 -7.08 6.42
N ALA A 32 1.70 -6.03 7.26
CA ALA A 32 2.70 -4.96 7.18
C ALA A 32 4.11 -5.50 7.51
N ALA A 33 4.24 -6.34 8.55
CA ALA A 33 5.50 -6.97 8.91
C ALA A 33 6.08 -7.84 7.78
N ALA A 34 5.23 -8.58 7.07
CA ALA A 34 5.61 -9.39 5.90
C ALA A 34 6.07 -8.55 4.68
N SER A 35 5.78 -7.25 4.68
CA SER A 35 6.17 -6.27 3.66
C SER A 35 7.29 -5.32 4.11
N SER A 36 7.87 -5.56 5.29
CA SER A 36 8.96 -4.75 5.88
C SER A 36 10.18 -4.59 4.98
N ALA A 37 10.42 -5.55 4.07
CA ALA A 37 11.51 -5.52 3.10
C ALA A 37 11.49 -4.29 2.17
N TRP A 38 10.33 -3.63 2.00
CA TRP A 38 10.20 -2.46 1.15
C TRP A 38 9.58 -1.24 1.83
N LEU A 39 8.87 -1.37 2.94
CA LEU A 39 8.25 -0.22 3.60
C LEU A 39 9.29 0.82 4.06
N GLY A 40 10.06 0.50 5.09
CA GLY A 40 11.10 1.39 5.62
C GLY A 40 12.18 1.75 4.59
N PRO A 41 12.82 0.75 3.94
CA PRO A 41 13.90 1.00 2.98
C PRO A 41 13.53 1.86 1.78
N ARG A 42 12.24 1.99 1.43
CA ARG A 42 11.79 2.82 0.30
C ARG A 42 11.10 4.12 0.69
N GLY A 43 11.09 4.44 1.98
CA GLY A 43 10.58 5.71 2.50
C GLY A 43 9.08 5.74 2.80
N TRP A 44 8.42 4.58 2.86
CA TRP A 44 7.03 4.52 3.32
C TRP A 44 6.98 4.79 4.82
N LYS A 45 6.08 5.67 5.23
CA LYS A 45 5.88 6.03 6.64
C LYS A 45 4.48 5.65 7.07
N GLU A 46 4.38 5.06 8.26
CA GLU A 46 3.07 4.83 8.87
C GLU A 46 2.36 6.18 9.05
N ASN A 47 1.11 6.22 8.61
CA ASN A 47 0.26 7.39 8.66
C ASN A 47 -0.79 7.17 9.76
N LYS A 48 -0.66 7.92 10.86
CA LYS A 48 -1.55 7.82 12.03
C LYS A 48 -2.80 8.69 11.90
N ASP A 49 -2.85 9.55 10.89
CA ASP A 49 -3.96 10.47 10.64
C ASP A 49 -5.01 9.84 9.70
N VAL A 50 -4.63 8.79 8.96
CA VAL A 50 -5.52 8.06 8.05
C VAL A 50 -5.94 6.74 8.70
N ALA A 51 -7.25 6.60 8.93
CA ALA A 51 -7.83 5.37 9.44
C ALA A 51 -7.75 4.23 8.40
N SER A 52 -7.58 3.00 8.90
CA SER A 52 -7.74 1.80 8.07
C SER A 52 -9.15 1.72 7.50
N THR A 53 -9.29 1.14 6.32
CA THR A 53 -10.59 0.54 5.96
C THR A 53 -10.93 -0.55 6.98
N VAL A 54 -12.17 -0.52 7.45
CA VAL A 54 -12.71 -1.54 8.36
C VAL A 54 -13.73 -2.35 7.57
N SER A 55 -13.49 -3.65 7.45
CA SER A 55 -14.44 -4.58 6.85
C SER A 55 -14.77 -5.70 7.83
N SER A 56 -15.96 -6.31 7.69
CA SER A 56 -16.35 -7.49 8.45
C SER A 56 -15.42 -8.68 8.20
N GLY A 57 -14.66 -8.65 7.10
CA GLY A 57 -13.58 -9.58 6.86
C GLY A 57 -13.99 -10.99 6.49
N VAL A 58 -15.26 -11.26 6.19
CA VAL A 58 -15.68 -12.59 5.76
C VAL A 58 -15.01 -12.92 4.41
N PRO A 59 -14.36 -14.10 4.25
CA PRO A 59 -14.28 -15.21 5.19
C PRO A 59 -13.06 -15.20 6.15
N ASN A 60 -12.05 -14.37 5.91
CA ASN A 60 -10.73 -14.52 6.53
C ASN A 60 -10.46 -13.61 7.75
N GLY A 61 -11.47 -12.95 8.32
CA GLY A 61 -11.36 -12.02 9.45
C GLY A 61 -11.15 -10.55 9.05
N PRO A 62 -11.43 -9.61 9.97
CA PRO A 62 -11.58 -8.18 9.70
C PRO A 62 -10.33 -7.54 9.11
N TYR A 63 -10.53 -6.54 8.24
CA TYR A 63 -9.45 -5.63 7.83
C TYR A 63 -9.37 -4.51 8.87
N SER A 64 -8.21 -4.38 9.51
CA SER A 64 -7.94 -3.33 10.48
C SER A 64 -6.42 -3.24 10.68
N GLY A 65 -5.70 -2.83 9.64
CA GLY A 65 -4.24 -2.77 9.66
C GLY A 65 -3.71 -1.36 9.40
N PRO A 66 -2.40 -1.16 9.60
CA PRO A 66 -1.80 0.16 9.48
C PRO A 66 -1.86 0.67 8.05
N VAL A 67 -1.97 1.99 7.92
CA VAL A 67 -1.85 2.69 6.64
C VAL A 67 -0.45 3.28 6.54
N TYR A 68 0.24 3.03 5.43
CA TYR A 68 1.50 3.71 5.13
C TYR A 68 1.30 4.65 3.96
N SER A 69 1.92 5.82 4.01
CA SER A 69 1.80 6.84 2.97
C SER A 69 3.16 7.26 2.44
N GLN A 70 3.20 7.58 1.15
CA GLN A 70 4.38 8.16 0.51
C GLN A 70 3.96 9.05 -0.65
N SER A 71 4.57 10.23 -0.75
CA SER A 71 4.38 11.15 -1.87
C SER A 71 5.39 10.87 -2.97
N PHE A 72 4.92 10.95 -4.21
CA PHE A 72 5.69 10.72 -5.42
C PHE A 72 5.50 11.88 -6.40
N PRO A 73 6.53 12.25 -7.17
CA PRO A 73 6.34 13.10 -8.34
C PRO A 73 5.49 12.38 -9.40
N ALA A 74 5.04 13.12 -10.41
CA ALA A 74 4.45 12.51 -11.60
C ALA A 74 5.42 11.48 -12.21
N GLY A 75 4.87 10.37 -12.70
CA GLY A 75 5.63 9.26 -13.27
C GLY A 75 5.19 7.90 -12.73
N GLN A 76 6.16 7.01 -12.57
CA GLN A 76 5.91 5.62 -12.19
C GLN A 76 6.05 5.41 -10.69
N VAL A 77 5.01 4.86 -10.06
CA VAL A 77 5.07 4.38 -8.68
C VAL A 77 5.06 2.86 -8.68
N LYS A 78 6.13 2.26 -8.16
CA LYS A 78 6.28 0.80 -8.06
C LYS A 78 5.71 0.32 -6.74
N LEU A 79 4.75 -0.59 -6.81
CA LEU A 79 4.14 -1.27 -5.67
C LEU A 79 4.71 -2.68 -5.57
N TYR A 80 5.20 -3.02 -4.39
CA TYR A 80 5.92 -4.25 -4.14
C TYR A 80 5.01 -5.29 -3.52
N GLY A 81 5.25 -6.55 -3.85
CA GLY A 81 4.45 -7.65 -3.30
C GLY A 81 4.59 -7.79 -1.78
N SER A 82 4.06 -8.89 -1.28
CA SER A 82 4.18 -9.25 0.12
C SER A 82 4.56 -10.71 0.20
N ASN A 83 5.28 -11.10 1.25
CA ASN A 83 5.60 -12.51 1.45
C ASN A 83 4.39 -13.29 2.02
N THR A 84 3.16 -12.94 1.62
CA THR A 84 1.91 -13.55 2.10
C THR A 84 1.10 -14.08 0.92
N TRP A 85 0.28 -15.10 1.15
CA TRP A 85 -0.56 -15.75 0.12
C TRP A 85 -1.99 -15.19 0.06
N GLU A 86 -2.28 -14.21 0.91
CA GLU A 86 -3.58 -13.57 1.09
C GLU A 86 -3.57 -12.13 0.53
N GLY A 87 -4.75 -11.57 0.28
CA GLY A 87 -4.88 -10.15 -0.04
C GLY A 87 -4.21 -9.31 1.04
N THR A 88 -3.19 -8.53 0.66
CA THR A 88 -2.25 -7.95 1.62
C THR A 88 -2.60 -6.51 1.98
N TYR A 89 -2.84 -5.68 0.97
CA TYR A 89 -3.10 -4.26 1.15
C TYR A 89 -3.97 -3.71 0.01
N PHE A 90 -4.74 -2.68 0.33
CA PHE A 90 -5.38 -1.81 -0.66
C PHE A 90 -4.51 -0.61 -0.97
N VAL A 91 -4.72 -0.03 -2.14
CA VAL A 91 -3.99 1.14 -2.62
C VAL A 91 -4.98 2.27 -2.85
N PHE A 92 -4.81 3.37 -2.13
CA PHE A 92 -5.56 4.60 -2.33
C PHE A 92 -4.62 5.67 -2.89
N VAL A 93 -5.12 6.47 -3.82
CA VAL A 93 -4.34 7.43 -4.59
C VAL A 93 -4.93 8.81 -4.39
N GLU A 94 -4.21 9.69 -3.71
CA GLU A 94 -4.55 11.09 -3.53
C GLU A 94 -3.80 11.92 -4.57
N LEU A 95 -4.54 12.46 -5.53
CA LEU A 95 -3.98 13.31 -6.58
C LEU A 95 -3.78 14.72 -6.05
N ALA A 96 -2.63 15.33 -6.33
CA ALA A 96 -2.47 16.76 -6.08
C ALA A 96 -3.55 17.54 -6.84
N PRO A 97 -4.10 18.63 -6.25
CA PRO A 97 -5.05 19.49 -6.94
C PRO A 97 -4.44 19.94 -8.27
N HIS A 98 -5.15 19.73 -9.36
CA HIS A 98 -4.75 20.28 -10.64
C HIS A 98 -4.84 21.81 -10.50
N PRO A 99 -3.78 22.59 -10.79
CA PRO A 99 -3.94 24.02 -10.93
C PRO A 99 -4.97 24.24 -12.05
N ALA A 100 -5.99 25.05 -11.73
CA ALA A 100 -7.07 25.43 -12.64
C ALA A 100 -6.54 26.23 -13.83
#